data_AF-A0A0E9LVL2-F1
#
_entry.id   AF-A0A0E9LVL2-F1
#
_cell.length_a   1.000
_cell.length_b   1.000
_cell.length_c   1.000
_cell.angle_alpha   90.00
_cell.angle_beta   90.00
_cell.angle_gamma   90.00
#
_symmetry.space_group_name_H-M   'P 1'
#
loop_
_entity.id
_entity.type
_entity.pdbx_description
1 polymer ?
#
loop_
_entity_poly.entity_id
_entity_poly.type
_entity_poly.pdbx_seq_one_letter_code
_entity_poly.pdbx_strand_id
1 'polypeptide(L)'
;MYSMQGNKNTSLNYINIPLIFQYMYDNGFRLQAGPQLGFLVKAESEIANNQVDVKDQFESIDLALGVGMSYVNPATNFGMDLRYNHGLSNISKIDGTSVYNRGFQVGVFYLFNHN
;
A
#
# COMPACT_ATOMS: atom_id res chain seq x y z
N MET A 1 -36.98 12.14 12.78
CA MET A 1 -36.21 11.62 11.63
C MET A 1 -34.99 10.91 12.20
N TYR A 2 -34.95 9.57 12.15
CA TYR A 2 -33.82 8.79 12.67
C TYR A 2 -32.68 8.82 11.66
N SER A 3 -31.55 9.43 12.02
CA SER A 3 -30.31 9.31 11.27
C SER A 3 -29.74 7.91 11.48
N MET A 4 -30.09 6.96 10.61
CA MET A 4 -29.29 5.75 10.41
C MET A 4 -28.02 6.13 9.64
N GLN A 5 -27.13 6.88 10.29
CA GLN A 5 -25.77 7.05 9.85
C GLN A 5 -25.01 5.78 10.31
N GLY A 6 -25.38 4.65 9.72
CA GLY A 6 -24.65 3.40 9.88
C GLY A 6 -23.29 3.62 9.24
N ASN A 7 -22.26 3.71 10.06
CA ASN A 7 -20.88 3.80 9.62
C ASN A 7 -20.53 2.52 8.85
N LYS A 8 -20.77 2.50 7.54
CA LYS A 8 -20.39 1.39 6.65
C LYS A 8 -18.88 1.45 6.48
N ASN A 9 -18.16 0.82 7.39
CA ASN A 9 -16.73 0.63 7.28
C ASN A 9 -16.48 -0.59 6.41
N THR A 10 -15.81 -0.39 5.28
CA THR A 10 -15.30 -1.50 4.46
C THR A 10 -13.80 -1.58 4.70
N SER A 11 -13.34 -2.72 5.19
CA SER A 11 -11.93 -3.01 5.45
C SER A 11 -11.41 -4.03 4.46
N LEU A 12 -10.37 -3.64 3.72
CA LEU A 12 -9.68 -4.51 2.77
C LEU A 12 -8.26 -4.77 3.28
N ASN A 13 -7.90 -6.04 3.43
CA ASN A 13 -6.59 -6.46 3.91
C ASN A 13 -5.83 -7.12 2.78
N TYR A 14 -4.70 -6.52 2.43
CA TYR A 14 -3.81 -6.99 1.36
C TYR A 14 -2.46 -7.41 1.92
N ILE A 15 -1.93 -8.54 1.43
CA ILE A 15 -0.50 -8.84 1.53
C ILE A 15 0.18 -8.21 0.32
N ASN A 16 1.10 -7.28 0.55
CA ASN A 16 1.83 -6.59 -0.51
C ASN A 16 3.24 -7.15 -0.63
N ILE A 17 3.62 -7.55 -1.84
CA ILE A 17 4.94 -8.01 -2.23
C ILE A 17 5.53 -6.96 -3.19
N PRO A 18 6.40 -6.06 -2.71
CA PRO A 18 7.04 -5.05 -3.52
C PRO A 18 8.33 -5.58 -4.16
N LEU A 19 8.52 -5.34 -5.45
CA LEU A 19 9.77 -5.58 -6.17
C LEU A 19 10.37 -4.22 -6.56
N ILE A 20 11.27 -3.69 -5.73
CA ILE A 20 11.77 -2.32 -5.85
C ILE A 20 13.24 -2.33 -6.27
N PHE A 21 13.54 -1.67 -7.38
CA PHE A 21 14.90 -1.33 -7.76
C PHE A 21 15.32 -0.08 -7.01
N GLN A 22 16.51 -0.13 -6.41
CA GLN A 22 17.09 1.01 -5.70
C GLN A 22 18.39 1.42 -6.37
N TYR A 23 18.49 2.71 -6.71
CA TYR A 23 19.72 3.31 -7.16
C TYR A 23 20.34 4.11 -6.01
N MET A 24 21.52 3.70 -5.56
CA MET A 24 22.20 4.25 -4.39
C MET A 24 23.28 5.25 -4.81
N TYR A 25 23.26 6.43 -4.20
CA TYR A 25 24.29 7.45 -4.36
C TYR A 25 25.27 7.42 -3.18
N ASP A 26 26.50 7.86 -3.41
CA ASP A 26 27.59 7.85 -2.41
C ASP A 26 27.28 8.74 -1.18
N ASN A 27 26.36 9.70 -1.32
CA ASN A 27 25.94 10.59 -0.24
C ASN A 27 24.84 10.00 0.67
N GLY A 28 24.46 8.74 0.47
CA GLY A 28 23.40 8.06 1.23
C GLY A 28 21.98 8.30 0.70
N PHE A 29 21.80 9.11 -0.34
CA PHE A 29 20.54 9.24 -1.06
C PHE A 29 20.28 7.99 -1.91
N ARG A 30 19.01 7.62 -2.05
CA ARG A 30 18.56 6.48 -2.84
C ARG A 30 17.28 6.80 -3.58
N LEU A 31 17.25 6.51 -4.87
CA LEU A 31 16.01 6.51 -5.64
C LEU A 31 15.44 5.10 -5.71
N GLN A 32 14.12 4.99 -5.66
CA GLN A 32 13.40 3.73 -5.60
C GLN A 32 12.30 3.73 -6.65
N ALA A 33 12.22 2.67 -7.45
CA ALA A 33 11.11 2.46 -8.35
C ALA A 33 10.90 0.98 -8.60
N GLY A 34 9.65 0.56 -8.76
CA GLY A 34 9.36 -0.80 -9.17
C GLY A 34 7.92 -1.22 -8.96
N PRO A 35 7.53 -2.38 -9.52
CA PRO A 35 6.17 -2.89 -9.36
C PRO A 35 5.91 -3.41 -7.94
N GLN A 36 4.64 -3.37 -7.54
CA GLN A 36 4.12 -3.94 -6.31
C GLN A 36 2.91 -4.81 -6.62
N LEU A 37 2.90 -6.01 -6.06
CA LEU A 37 1.82 -6.98 -6.18
C LEU A 37 1.10 -7.10 -4.82
N GLY A 38 -0.17 -6.71 -4.78
CA GLY A 38 -1.05 -6.86 -3.63
C GLY A 38 -1.99 -8.06 -3.82
N PHE A 39 -2.10 -8.91 -2.81
CA PHE A 39 -3.05 -10.03 -2.78
C PHE A 39 -4.12 -9.79 -1.71
N LEU A 40 -5.38 -9.74 -2.11
CA LEU A 40 -6.51 -9.53 -1.19
C LEU A 40 -6.74 -10.80 -0.35
N VAL A 41 -6.43 -10.71 0.94
CA VAL A 41 -6.62 -11.81 1.89
C VAL A 41 -8.02 -11.78 2.47
N LYS A 42 -8.49 -10.59 2.87
CA LYS A 42 -9.76 -10.40 3.59
C LYS A 42 -10.44 -9.12 3.16
N ALA A 43 -11.75 -9.16 2.92
CA ALA A 43 -12.57 -8.00 2.63
C ALA A 43 -13.87 -8.09 3.42
N GLU A 44 -14.06 -7.19 4.37
CA GLU A 44 -15.22 -7.19 5.26
C GLU A 44 -15.91 -5.85 5.24
N SER A 45 -17.24 -5.85 5.29
CA SER A 45 -18.05 -4.66 5.48
C SER A 45 -18.83 -4.77 6.79
N GLU A 46 -18.74 -3.73 7.61
CA GLU A 46 -19.47 -3.64 8.87
C GLU A 46 -20.85 -3.01 8.64
N ILE A 47 -21.91 -3.78 8.89
CA ILE A 47 -23.29 -3.33 8.80
C ILE A 47 -23.99 -3.68 10.11
N ALA A 48 -24.34 -2.66 10.91
CA ALA A 48 -25.07 -2.81 12.17
C ALA A 48 -24.47 -3.88 13.11
N ASN A 49 -23.16 -3.76 13.39
CA ASN A 49 -22.34 -4.67 14.20
C ASN A 49 -22.16 -6.09 13.65
N ASN A 50 -22.59 -6.38 12.42
CA ASN A 50 -22.29 -7.64 11.74
C ASN A 50 -21.20 -7.41 10.69
N GLN A 51 -20.18 -8.27 10.70
CA GLN A 51 -19.17 -8.33 9.65
C GLN A 51 -19.68 -9.23 8.52
N VAL A 52 -19.82 -8.66 7.32
CA VAL A 52 -20.20 -9.40 6.12
C VAL A 52 -18.98 -9.51 5.22
N ASP A 53 -18.66 -10.72 4.78
CA ASP A 53 -17.61 -10.93 3.77
C ASP A 53 -18.08 -10.35 2.43
N VAL A 54 -17.29 -9.43 1.90
CA VAL A 54 -17.54 -8.75 0.61
C VAL A 54 -16.43 -9.01 -0.39
N LYS A 55 -15.59 -10.03 -0.17
CA LYS A 55 -14.44 -10.37 -1.02
C LYS A 55 -14.81 -10.65 -2.47
N ASP A 56 -16.02 -11.17 -2.72
CA ASP A 56 -16.50 -11.44 -4.07
C ASP A 56 -16.70 -10.18 -4.92
N GLN A 57 -16.79 -8.99 -4.30
CA GLN A 57 -16.98 -7.70 -4.99
C GLN A 57 -15.65 -7.03 -5.38
N PHE A 58 -14.51 -7.57 -4.95
CA PHE A 58 -13.18 -7.00 -5.17
C PHE A 58 -12.26 -7.97 -5.90
N GLU A 59 -11.32 -7.41 -6.66
CA GLU A 59 -10.28 -8.21 -7.30
C GLU A 59 -9.29 -8.76 -6.29
N SER A 60 -8.88 -10.01 -6.53
CA SER A 60 -7.94 -10.72 -5.65
C SER A 60 -6.50 -10.20 -5.80
N ILE A 61 -6.20 -9.56 -6.93
CA ILE A 61 -4.87 -9.06 -7.30
C ILE A 61 -4.96 -7.54 -7.51
N ASP A 62 -4.06 -6.81 -6.85
CA ASP A 62 -3.84 -5.37 -7.00
C ASP A 62 -2.42 -5.13 -7.52
N LEU A 63 -2.29 -4.69 -8.76
CA LEU A 63 -1.03 -4.29 -9.37
C LEU A 63 -0.83 -2.79 -9.16
N ALA A 64 0.31 -2.41 -8.59
CA ALA A 64 0.72 -1.03 -8.44
C ALA A 64 2.15 -0.81 -8.93
N LEU A 65 2.47 0.45 -9.24
CA LEU A 65 3.82 0.92 -9.47
C LEU A 65 4.20 1.85 -8.32
N GLY A 66 5.26 1.49 -7.62
CA GLY A 66 5.86 2.30 -6.57
C GLY A 66 7.00 3.15 -7.12
N VAL A 67 7.03 4.43 -6.74
CA VAL A 67 8.18 5.33 -6.94
C VAL A 67 8.47 6.05 -5.63
N GLY A 68 9.73 6.28 -5.33
CA GLY A 68 10.12 6.86 -4.06
C GLY A 68 11.57 7.25 -3.99
N MET A 69 11.94 7.77 -2.84
CA MET A 69 13.29 8.11 -2.50
C MET A 69 13.52 7.85 -1.02
N SER A 70 14.73 7.45 -0.65
CA SER A 70 15.14 7.39 0.74
C SER A 70 16.49 8.06 0.93
N TYR A 71 16.76 8.44 2.17
CA TYR A 71 18.04 8.96 2.58
C TYR A 71 18.51 8.15 3.79
N VAL A 72 19.76 7.68 3.80
CA VAL A 72 20.41 7.19 5.01
C VAL A 72 21.54 8.13 5.35
N ASN A 73 21.70 8.43 6.63
CA ASN A 73 22.89 9.06 7.13
C ASN A 73 24.01 8.00 7.28
N PRO A 74 25.10 8.07 6.51
CA PRO A 74 26.17 7.07 6.57
C PRO A 74 26.88 6.97 7.92
N ALA A 75 26.86 8.04 8.73
CA ALA A 75 27.52 8.06 10.03
C ALA A 75 26.68 7.37 11.12
N THR A 76 25.35 7.35 10.98
CA THR A 76 24.44 6.83 12.02
C THR A 76 23.63 5.62 11.56
N ASN A 77 23.67 5.27 10.28
CA ASN A 77 22.84 4.25 9.64
C ASN A 77 21.32 4.46 9.77
N PHE A 78 20.88 5.58 10.32
CA PHE A 78 19.48 5.96 10.38
C PHE A 78 19.04 6.55 9.04
N GLY A 79 17.84 6.21 8.60
CA GLY A 79 17.29 6.64 7.32
C GLY A 79 15.83 6.99 7.37
N MET A 80 15.40 7.71 6.34
CA MET A 80 14.03 8.13 6.08
C MET A 80 13.62 7.67 4.69
N ASP A 81 12.37 7.27 4.54
CA ASP A 81 11.78 6.80 3.29
C ASP A 81 10.55 7.63 2.94
N LEU A 82 10.43 7.97 1.66
CA LEU A 82 9.24 8.57 1.08
C LEU A 82 8.88 7.81 -0.19
N ARG A 83 7.66 7.29 -0.25
CA ARG A 83 7.19 6.50 -1.38
C ARG A 83 5.77 6.87 -1.77
N TYR A 84 5.50 6.86 -3.07
CA TYR A 84 4.18 6.96 -3.66
C TYR A 84 3.89 5.67 -4.43
N ASN A 85 2.76 5.05 -4.16
CA ASN A 85 2.28 3.88 -4.88
C ASN A 85 1.07 4.26 -5.73
N HIS A 86 1.14 3.94 -7.01
CA HIS A 86 0.09 4.19 -7.98
C HIS A 86 -0.48 2.86 -8.49
N GLY A 87 -1.73 2.56 -8.15
CA GLY A 87 -2.45 1.38 -8.64
C GLY A 87 -2.65 1.45 -10.16
N LEU A 88 -2.25 0.38 -10.82
CA LEU A 88 -2.36 0.17 -12.27
C LEU A 88 -3.56 -0.72 -12.64
N SER A 89 -4.01 -1.59 -11.74
CA SER A 89 -5.19 -2.44 -11.95
C SER A 89 -6.45 -1.88 -11.27
N ASN A 90 -7.60 -2.13 -11.88
CA ASN A 90 -8.88 -1.94 -11.23
C ASN A 90 -9.05 -2.99 -10.12
N ILE A 91 -9.43 -2.56 -8.92
CA ILE A 91 -9.69 -3.46 -7.78
C ILE A 91 -11.18 -3.77 -7.57
N SER A 92 -12.08 -3.16 -8.36
CA SER A 92 -13.52 -3.39 -8.28
C SER A 92 -13.97 -4.40 -9.35
N LYS A 93 -14.81 -5.36 -8.94
CA LYS A 93 -15.50 -6.29 -9.86
C LYS A 93 -16.87 -5.79 -10.30
N ILE A 94 -17.25 -4.56 -9.94
CA ILE A 94 -18.55 -3.98 -10.28
C ILE A 94 -18.46 -3.33 -11.66
N ASP A 95 -19.30 -3.78 -12.59
CA ASP A 95 -19.36 -3.24 -13.95
C ASP A 95 -19.61 -1.71 -13.94
N GLY A 96 -18.81 -0.99 -14.73
CA GLY A 96 -18.87 0.47 -14.84
C GLY A 96 -18.20 1.25 -13.70
N THR A 97 -17.61 0.57 -12.72
CA THR A 97 -16.88 1.20 -11.61
C THR A 97 -15.40 0.82 -11.64
N SER A 98 -14.53 1.82 -11.85
CA SER A 98 -13.09 1.64 -11.77
C SER A 98 -12.55 2.27 -10.49
N VAL A 99 -12.00 1.44 -9.60
CA VAL A 99 -11.34 1.88 -8.37
C VAL A 99 -9.88 1.47 -8.45
N TYR A 100 -8.98 2.41 -8.13
CA TYR A 100 -7.54 2.18 -8.11
C TYR A 100 -6.99 2.51 -6.73
N ASN A 101 -6.10 1.65 -6.23
CA ASN A 101 -5.43 1.90 -4.96
C ASN A 101 -4.29 2.93 -5.16
N ARG A 102 -4.22 3.96 -4.32
CA ARG A 102 -3.15 4.97 -4.39
C ARG A 102 -2.79 5.39 -2.98
N GLY A 103 -1.51 5.54 -2.69
CA GLY A 103 -1.08 5.88 -1.34
C GLY A 103 0.29 6.52 -1.27
N PHE A 104 0.43 7.48 -0.37
CA PHE A 104 1.70 8.01 0.07
C PHE A 104 2.14 7.28 1.35
N GLN A 105 3.42 6.94 1.42
CA GLN A 105 4.05 6.31 2.56
C GLN A 105 5.26 7.15 2.96
N VAL A 106 5.40 7.37 4.26
CA VAL A 106 6.57 7.99 4.85
C VAL A 106 7.02 7.12 6.00
N GLY A 107 8.32 6.95 6.15
CA GLY A 107 8.88 6.06 7.16
C GLY A 107 10.26 6.49 7.62
N VAL A 108 10.67 5.90 8.73
CA VAL A 108 12.05 5.93 9.22
C VAL A 108 12.52 4.49 9.35
N PHE A 109 13.81 4.26 9.14
CA PHE A 109 14.42 2.93 9.24
C PHE A 109 15.86 3.02 9.72
N TYR A 110 16.43 1.89 10.11
CA TYR A 110 17.81 1.78 10.53
C TYR A 110 18.48 0.63 9.77
N LEU A 111 19.65 0.88 9.19
CA LEU A 111 20.44 -0.15 8.52
C LEU A 111 21.34 -0.86 9.53
N PHE A 112 21.10 -2.15 9.72
CA PHE A 112 21.96 -3.00 10.54
C PHE A 112 23.18 -3.41 9.71
N ASN A 113 24.36 -2.90 10.06
CA ASN A 113 25.62 -3.44 9.55
C ASN A 113 25.98 -4.71 10.33
N HIS A 114 26.28 -5.79 9.61
CA HIS A 114 26.91 -6.99 10.17
C HIS A 114 28.40 -6.91 9.83
N ASN A 115 29.24 -6.89 10.87
CA ASN A 115 30.69 -7.01 10.73
C ASN A 115 31.08 -8.45 10.41
#